data_AF-A0A3D4M4B3-F1
#
_entry.id   AF-A0A3D4M4B3-F1
#
_cell.length_a   1.000
_cell.length_b   1.000
_cell.length_c   1.000
_cell.angle_alpha   90.00
_cell.angle_beta   90.00
_cell.angle_gamma   90.00
#
_symmetry.space_group_name_H-M   'P 1'
#
loop_
_entity.id
_entity.type
_entity.pdbx_description
1 polymer ?
#
loop_
_entity_poly.entity_id
_entity_poly.type
_entity_poly.pdbx_seq_one_letter_code
_entity_poly.pdbx_strand_id
1 'polypeptide(L)'
;MNAPVNKEERIELRVSSKDKWIFKRAQELSGDKSFSSFIIRIVKKQAEEIVAEHDRILASEKDREVFFDAVFGNSKPNQNLLEAAKKYKAKSSSLWK
;
A
#
# COMPACT_ATOMS: atom_id res chain seq x y z
N MET A 1 -5.46 -18.25 -21.35
CA MET A 1 -5.14 -17.14 -22.28
C MET A 1 -3.90 -16.45 -21.74
N ASN A 2 -2.74 -16.71 -22.36
CA ASN A 2 -1.47 -16.15 -21.92
C ASN A 2 -1.33 -14.74 -22.50
N ALA A 3 -1.44 -13.71 -21.66
CA ALA A 3 -1.04 -12.36 -22.05
C ALA A 3 0.49 -12.30 -22.12
N PRO A 4 1.08 -11.60 -23.12
CA PRO A 4 2.52 -11.47 -23.21
C PRO A 4 3.04 -10.66 -22.02
N VAL A 5 3.93 -11.27 -21.23
CA VAL A 5 4.67 -10.62 -20.15
C VAL A 5 5.81 -9.83 -20.79
N ASN A 6 5.51 -8.60 -21.21
CA ASN A 6 6.51 -7.56 -21.36
C ASN A 6 5.84 -6.24 -21.01
N LYS A 7 6.10 -5.74 -19.79
CA LYS A 7 5.57 -4.45 -19.34
C LYS A 7 6.64 -3.69 -18.58
N GLU A 8 7.74 -3.41 -19.26
CA GLU A 8 8.56 -2.26 -18.86
C GLU A 8 7.77 -0.99 -19.18
N GLU A 9 7.36 -0.27 -18.15
CA GLU A 9 6.68 1.03 -18.29
C GLU A 9 7.68 2.17 -18.09
N ARG A 10 7.57 3.22 -18.90
CA ARG A 10 8.49 4.36 -18.90
C ARG A 10 7.96 5.47 -17.99
N ILE A 11 8.82 5.98 -17.11
CA ILE A 11 8.56 7.17 -16.31
C ILE A 11 9.27 8.36 -16.96
N GLU A 12 8.52 9.39 -17.36
CA GLU A 12 9.06 10.64 -17.89
C GLU A 12 8.98 11.75 -16.84
N LEU A 13 10.14 12.33 -16.50
CA LEU A 13 10.25 13.38 -15.49
C LEU A 13 10.95 14.60 -16.07
N ARG A 14 10.35 15.78 -15.86
CA ARG A 14 11.02 17.07 -16.08
C ARG A 14 11.56 17.55 -14.74
N VAL A 15 12.84 17.87 -14.69
CA VAL A 15 13.52 18.37 -13.49
C VAL A 15 14.32 19.63 -13.85
N SER A 16 14.54 20.50 -12.88
CA SER A 16 15.41 21.66 -13.09
C SER A 16 16.86 21.22 -13.30
N SER A 17 17.67 22.08 -13.93
CA SER A 17 19.11 21.83 -14.08
C SER A 17 19.81 21.69 -12.72
N LYS A 18 19.36 22.43 -11.71
CA LYS A 18 19.88 22.37 -10.34
C LYS A 18 19.60 21.01 -9.71
N ASP A 19 18.37 20.51 -9.78
CA ASP A 19 18.00 19.21 -9.21
C ASP A 19 18.73 18.08 -9.92
N LYS A 20 18.81 18.14 -11.26
CA LYS A 20 19.57 17.16 -12.04
C LYS A 20 21.04 17.11 -11.65
N TRP A 21 21.66 18.26 -11.36
CA TRP A 21 23.03 18.33 -10.88
C TRP A 21 23.18 17.67 -9.50
N ILE A 22 22.30 18.01 -8.54
CA ILE A 22 22.32 17.42 -7.19
C ILE A 22 22.14 15.90 -7.27
N PHE A 23 21.18 15.42 -8.05
CA PHE A 23 20.89 13.99 -8.17
C PHE A 23 22.06 13.24 -8.81
N LYS A 24 22.71 13.81 -9.83
CA LYS A 24 23.91 13.20 -10.41
C LYS A 24 25.05 13.13 -9.40
N ARG A 25 25.26 14.21 -8.65
CA ARG A 25 26.30 14.21 -7.61
C ARG A 25 26.03 13.17 -6.54
N ALA A 26 24.79 13.04 -6.10
CA ALA A 26 24.38 12.01 -5.15
C ALA A 26 24.58 10.59 -5.72
N GLN A 27 24.25 10.36 -7.00
CA GLN A 27 24.47 9.09 -7.68
C GLN A 27 25.95 8.68 -7.73
N GLU A 28 26.85 9.61 -8.03
CA GLU A 28 28.30 9.36 -8.02
C GLU A 28 28.78 8.95 -6.62
N LEU A 29 28.31 9.66 -5.59
CA LEU A 29 28.70 9.40 -4.20
C LEU A 29 28.10 8.10 -3.66
N SER A 30 26.91 7.70 -4.13
CA SER A 30 26.28 6.44 -3.72
C SER A 30 26.81 5.21 -4.47
N GLY A 31 27.64 5.40 -5.50
CA GLY A 31 28.25 4.32 -6.26
C GLY A 31 27.31 3.57 -7.21
N ASP A 32 26.14 4.14 -7.53
CA ASP A 32 25.23 3.51 -8.49
C ASP A 32 25.82 3.55 -9.89
N LYS A 33 25.62 2.46 -10.65
CA LYS A 33 26.18 2.30 -12.00
C LYS A 33 25.61 3.28 -13.03
N SER A 34 24.40 3.78 -12.83
CA SER A 34 23.74 4.69 -13.77
C SER A 34 22.82 5.69 -13.04
N PHE A 35 22.56 6.82 -13.69
CA PHE A 35 21.63 7.82 -13.18
C PHE A 35 20.21 7.26 -13.04
N SER A 36 19.73 6.49 -14.02
CA SER A 36 18.40 5.89 -13.98
C SER A 36 18.26 4.86 -12.85
N SER A 37 19.26 3.99 -12.65
CA SER A 37 19.24 3.01 -11.55
C SER A 37 19.25 3.69 -10.19
N PHE A 38 20.00 4.79 -10.04
CA PHE A 38 19.97 5.60 -8.82
C PHE A 38 18.57 6.17 -8.54
N ILE A 39 17.96 6.83 -9.52
CA ILE A 39 16.62 7.43 -9.36
C ILE A 39 15.59 6.34 -9.02
N ILE A 40 15.59 5.22 -9.75
CA ILE A 40 14.67 4.10 -9.48
C ILE A 40 14.87 3.56 -8.06
N ARG A 41 16.12 3.36 -7.62
CA ARG A 41 16.42 2.84 -6.27
C ARG A 41 15.91 3.77 -5.18
N ILE A 42 16.12 5.08 -5.31
CA ILE A 42 15.68 6.07 -4.33
C ILE A 42 14.15 6.16 -4.29
N VAL A 43 13.51 6.28 -5.46
CA VAL A 43 12.04 6.37 -5.56
C VAL A 43 11.38 5.10 -5.04
N LYS A 44 11.89 3.92 -5.42
CA LYS A 44 11.37 2.63 -4.96
C LYS A 44 11.43 2.53 -3.44
N LYS A 45 12.58 2.82 -2.84
CA LYS A 45 12.74 2.76 -1.38
C LYS A 45 11.71 3.64 -0.66
N GLN A 46 11.60 4.90 -1.08
CA GLN A 46 10.67 5.84 -0.44
C GLN A 46 9.20 5.42 -0.66
N ALA A 47 8.86 4.91 -1.85
CA ALA A 47 7.52 4.44 -2.15
C ALA A 47 7.14 3.22 -1.29
N GLU A 48 8.05 2.25 -1.14
CA GLU A 48 7.85 1.09 -0.26
C GLU A 48 7.64 1.50 1.20
N GLU A 49 8.40 2.48 1.69
CA GLU A 49 8.22 3.03 3.04
C GLU A 49 6.85 3.69 3.22
N ILE A 50 6.41 4.53 2.27
CA ILE A 50 5.09 5.20 2.31
C ILE A 50 3.97 4.17 2.30
N VAL A 51 4.03 3.17 1.40
CA VAL A 51 3.00 2.12 1.31
C VAL A 51 2.98 1.32 2.61
N ALA A 52 4.14 0.92 3.13
CA ALA A 52 4.22 0.16 4.38
C ALA A 52 3.74 0.96 5.61
N GLU A 53 3.90 2.29 5.61
CA GLU A 53 3.36 3.16 6.66
C GLU A 53 1.83 3.20 6.61
N HIS A 54 1.24 3.37 5.42
CA HIS A 54 -0.21 3.45 5.25
C HIS A 54 -0.93 2.10 5.39
N ASP A 55 -0.32 1.00 4.96
CA ASP A 55 -0.91 -0.34 5.03
C ASP A 55 -0.77 -0.99 6.43
N ARG A 56 -0.06 -0.33 7.35
CA ARG A 56 0.15 -0.86 8.70
C ARG A 56 -1.12 -0.74 9.54
N ILE A 57 -1.88 -1.83 9.64
CA ILE A 57 -3.11 -1.93 10.43
C ILE A 57 -2.84 -1.97 11.95
N LEU A 58 -1.69 -2.52 12.38
CA LEU A 58 -1.31 -2.61 13.80
C LEU A 58 -0.10 -1.70 14.06
N ALA A 59 -0.32 -0.40 13.93
CA ALA A 59 0.75 0.59 14.01
C ALA A 59 1.21 0.87 15.45
N SER A 60 0.34 0.65 16.44
CA SER A 60 0.64 0.83 17.86
C SER A 60 0.38 -0.42 18.70
N GLU A 61 0.97 -0.46 19.89
CA GLU A 61 0.69 -1.51 20.89
C GLU A 61 -0.80 -1.53 21.29
N LYS A 62 -1.42 -0.35 21.37
CA LYS A 62 -2.85 -0.21 21.63
C LYS A 62 -3.71 -0.81 20.51
N ASP A 63 -3.33 -0.61 19.25
CA ASP A 63 -4.06 -1.22 18.11
C ASP A 63 -3.95 -2.74 18.16
N ARG A 64 -2.78 -3.26 18.55
CA ARG A 64 -2.56 -4.70 18.76
C ARG A 64 -3.48 -5.22 19.85
N GLU A 65 -3.54 -4.58 21.02
CA GLU A 65 -4.44 -4.98 22.12
C GLU A 65 -5.91 -5.00 21.67
N VAL A 66 -6.39 -3.89 21.09
CA VAL A 66 -7.78 -3.79 20.60
C VAL A 66 -8.08 -4.86 19.55
N PHE A 67 -7.16 -5.11 18.62
CA PHE A 67 -7.34 -6.15 17.60
C PHE A 67 -7.40 -7.55 18.20
N PHE A 68 -6.49 -7.87 19.13
CA PHE A 68 -6.48 -9.19 19.79
C PHE A 68 -7.74 -9.39 20.64
N ASP A 69 -8.17 -8.38 21.39
CA ASP A 69 -9.42 -8.43 22.16
C ASP A 69 -10.64 -8.57 21.26
N ALA A 70 -10.65 -7.89 20.10
CA ALA A 70 -11.74 -8.01 19.14
C ALA A 70 -11.80 -9.39 18.47
N VAL A 71 -10.65 -10.00 18.15
CA VAL A 71 -10.56 -11.29 17.45
C VAL A 71 -10.74 -12.49 18.38
N PHE A 72 -10.13 -12.46 19.56
CA PHE A 72 -10.11 -13.59 20.50
C PHE A 72 -11.03 -13.39 21.71
N GLY A 73 -11.47 -12.16 21.97
CA GLY A 73 -12.45 -11.88 23.01
C GLY A 73 -13.85 -12.34 22.63
N ASN A 74 -14.73 -12.45 23.63
CA ASN A 74 -16.13 -12.85 23.45
C ASN A 74 -17.03 -11.64 23.15
N SER A 75 -16.61 -10.81 22.20
CA SER A 75 -17.29 -9.58 21.80
C SER A 75 -18.58 -9.90 21.04
N LYS A 76 -19.74 -9.63 21.63
CA LYS A 76 -21.03 -9.84 20.94
C LYS A 76 -21.36 -8.67 20.02
N PRO A 77 -21.91 -8.91 18.81
CA PRO A 77 -22.35 -7.85 17.93
C PRO A 77 -23.49 -7.05 18.59
N ASN A 78 -23.45 -5.73 18.44
CA ASN A 78 -24.55 -4.87 18.90
C ASN A 78 -25.80 -5.01 18.01
N GLN A 79 -26.91 -4.41 18.45
CA GLN A 79 -28.17 -4.50 17.73
C GLN A 79 -28.10 -3.98 16.28
N ASN A 80 -27.36 -2.89 16.05
CA ASN A 80 -27.18 -2.32 14.71
C ASN A 80 -26.47 -3.30 13.76
N LEU A 81 -25.42 -3.98 14.23
CA LEU A 81 -24.71 -5.00 13.44
C LEU A 81 -25.60 -6.22 13.15
N LEU A 82 -26.40 -6.65 14.13
CA LEU A 82 -27.36 -7.74 13.96
C LEU A 82 -28.43 -7.41 12.91
N GLU A 83 -28.97 -6.19 12.94
CA GLU A 83 -29.95 -5.70 11.96
C GLU A 83 -29.36 -5.57 10.56
N ALA A 84 -28.14 -5.03 10.43
CA ALA A 84 -27.41 -4.96 9.16
C ALA A 84 -27.18 -6.35 8.56
N ALA A 85 -26.77 -7.32 9.37
CA ALA A 85 -26.58 -8.71 8.94
C ALA A 85 -27.89 -9.36 8.45
N LYS A 86 -29.01 -9.13 9.16
CA LYS A 86 -30.34 -9.59 8.73
C LYS A 86 -30.74 -8.98 7.39
N LYS A 87 -30.54 -7.66 7.21
CA LYS A 87 -30.84 -6.94 5.97
C LYS A 87 -30.03 -7.49 4.79
N TYR A 88 -28.73 -7.75 4.99
CA TYR A 88 -27.88 -8.34 3.95
C TYR A 88 -28.35 -9.73 3.55
N LYS A 89 -28.65 -10.62 4.52
CA LYS A 89 -29.17 -11.98 4.23
C LYS A 89 -30.48 -11.96 3.45
N ALA A 90 -31.40 -11.07 3.82
CA ALA A 90 -32.66 -10.89 3.10
C ALA A 90 -32.44 -10.44 1.65
N LYS A 91 -31.48 -9.53 1.41
CA LYS A 91 -31.13 -9.07 0.05
C LYS A 91 -30.45 -10.16 -0.79
N SER A 92 -29.54 -10.93 -0.20
CA SER A 92 -28.87 -12.05 -0.88
C SER A 92 -29.83 -13.19 -1.23
N SER A 93 -30.82 -13.46 -0.36
CA SER A 93 -31.87 -14.47 -0.61
C SER A 93 -32.87 -14.04 -1.69
N SER A 94 -32.97 -12.74 -1.99
CA SER A 94 -33.83 -12.17 -3.03
C SER A 94 -33.18 -12.16 -4.42
N LEU A 95 -31.86 -12.41 -4.53
CA LEU A 95 -31.12 -12.39 -5.79
C LEU A 95 -31.01 -13.78 -6.46
N TRP A 96 -31.56 -14.82 -5.83
CA TRP A 96 -31.56 -16.21 -6.33
C TRP A 96 -32.97 -16.77 -6.57
N LYS A 97 -33.99 -15.91 -6.68
CA LYS A 97 -35.35 -16.23 -7.16
C LYS A 97 -35.65 -15.37 -8.38
#